data_AF-A0AAW1NGS2-F1
#
_entry.id   AF-A0AAW1NGS2-F1
#
_cell.length_a   1.000
_cell.length_b   1.000
_cell.length_c   1.000
_cell.angle_alpha   90.00
_cell.angle_beta   90.00
_cell.angle_gamma   90.00
#
_symmetry.space_group_name_H-M   'P 1'
#
loop_
_entity.id
_entity.type
_entity.pdbx_description
1 polymer ?
#
loop_
_entity_poly.entity_id
_entity_poly.type
_entity_poly.pdbx_seq_one_letter_code
_entity_poly.pdbx_strand_id
1 'polypeptide(L)'
;MESTKGTYAMDWSKWEKQLRETLLYNADYLGSIQVPFESAVSSVVEQLKAISRGDYVPPSTEKRRLGAIVYAAVSLPVTEILHLLKEIGTIHPEIEAYFRDKNLADTVTKAHVTLAHKKSHGVITVANYSQFVDRDVDVKFTALLWSDTMAALEAQVGSVDGEKVNSKNDWPHVTLWTAPGVPAREANYLPLLVSEGKASRVELHLPTVVFVGDDLSAHSSYESLAITLEETFDNRAEMSHSEEPVLMLKATRSSE
;
A
#
# COMPACT_ATOMS: atom_id res chain seq x y z
N MET A 1 12.05 -36.95 26.42
CA MET A 1 12.72 -37.82 25.43
C MET A 1 14.21 -37.80 25.76
N GLU A 2 14.74 -38.85 26.37
CA GLU A 2 16.18 -38.98 26.65
C GLU A 2 16.90 -39.44 25.37
N SER A 3 17.56 -38.50 24.69
CA SER A 3 18.26 -38.73 23.40
C SER A 3 19.70 -39.21 23.56
N THR A 4 20.01 -39.96 24.61
CA THR A 4 21.39 -40.40 24.92
C THR A 4 21.69 -41.84 24.52
N LYS A 5 20.76 -42.57 23.91
CA LYS A 5 20.98 -43.95 23.45
C LYS A 5 20.44 -44.16 22.05
N GLY A 6 21.35 -44.34 21.08
CA GLY A 6 21.03 -44.66 19.69
C GLY A 6 22.17 -44.33 18.73
N THR A 7 22.09 -44.87 17.52
CA THR A 7 23.04 -44.68 16.40
C THR A 7 23.32 -43.21 16.06
N TYR A 8 22.43 -42.30 16.44
CA TYR A 8 22.54 -40.86 16.20
C TYR A 8 23.07 -40.04 17.40
N ALA A 9 23.41 -40.67 18.53
CA ALA A 9 23.86 -39.95 19.73
C ALA A 9 25.15 -39.14 19.48
N MET A 10 26.04 -39.66 18.65
CA MET A 10 27.26 -38.98 18.21
C MET A 10 26.96 -37.80 17.30
N ASP A 11 26.03 -37.98 16.35
CA ASP A 11 25.62 -36.92 15.42
C ASP A 11 24.90 -35.78 16.17
N TRP A 12 24.06 -36.12 17.15
CA TRP A 12 23.40 -35.14 18.02
C TRP A 12 24.41 -34.34 18.85
N SER A 13 25.40 -35.02 19.44
CA SER A 13 26.45 -34.36 20.22
C SER A 13 27.30 -33.43 19.34
N LYS A 14 27.60 -33.84 18.10
CA LYS A 14 28.31 -33.03 17.11
C LYS A 14 27.48 -31.81 16.69
N TRP A 15 26.19 -32.01 16.42
CA TRP A 15 25.27 -30.94 16.01
C TRP A 15 25.06 -29.92 17.14
N GLU A 16 24.83 -30.38 18.37
CA GLU A 16 24.69 -29.51 19.54
C GLU A 16 25.95 -28.68 19.76
N LYS A 17 27.13 -29.30 19.65
CA LYS A 17 28.41 -28.60 19.76
C LYS A 17 28.54 -27.50 18.71
N GLN A 18 28.27 -27.83 17.44
CA GLN A 18 28.34 -26.86 16.33
C GLN A 18 27.34 -25.71 16.49
N LEU A 19 26.13 -26.01 16.95
CA LEU A 19 25.11 -24.99 17.20
C LEU A 19 25.56 -24.05 18.33
N ARG A 20 26.05 -24.60 19.45
CA ARG A 20 26.55 -23.80 20.58
C ARG A 20 27.72 -22.91 20.17
N GLU A 21 28.69 -23.46 19.43
CA GLU A 21 29.85 -22.70 18.94
C GLU A 21 29.41 -21.57 18.00
N THR A 22 28.47 -21.85 17.09
CA THR A 22 27.94 -20.85 16.16
C THR A 22 27.18 -19.74 16.89
N LEU A 23 26.32 -20.09 17.86
CA LEU A 23 25.57 -19.11 18.64
C LEU A 23 26.49 -18.24 19.50
N LEU A 24 27.51 -18.82 20.12
CA LEU A 24 28.49 -18.08 20.92
C LEU A 24 29.37 -17.18 20.05
N TYR A 25 29.80 -17.67 18.88
CA TYR A 25 30.57 -16.87 17.92
C TYR A 25 29.80 -15.64 17.43
N ASN A 26 28.47 -15.76 17.30
CA ASN A 26 27.60 -14.67 16.87
C ASN A 26 26.91 -13.92 18.03
N ALA A 27 27.31 -14.14 19.29
CA ALA A 27 26.60 -13.61 20.45
C ALA A 27 26.48 -12.08 20.45
N ASP A 28 27.54 -11.37 20.07
CA ASP A 28 27.55 -9.91 20.02
C ASP A 28 26.60 -9.36 18.93
N TYR A 29 26.52 -10.04 17.79
CA TYR A 29 25.57 -9.71 16.72
C TYR A 29 24.13 -10.03 17.11
N LEU A 30 23.90 -11.18 17.76
CA LEU A 30 22.58 -11.53 18.28
C LEU A 30 22.13 -10.56 19.39
N GLY A 31 23.07 -10.08 20.21
CA GLY A 31 22.83 -9.06 21.23
C GLY A 31 22.50 -7.68 20.63
N SER A 32 23.07 -7.34 19.47
CA SER A 32 22.79 -6.05 18.80
C SER A 32 21.44 -6.02 18.08
N ILE A 33 20.88 -7.18 17.72
CA ILE A 33 19.51 -7.30 17.19
C ILE A 33 18.46 -7.17 18.30
N GLN A 34 18.82 -7.57 19.53
CA GLN A 34 17.90 -7.45 20.66
C GLN A 34 17.78 -5.99 21.07
N VAL A 35 16.56 -5.44 21.01
CA VAL A 35 16.27 -4.16 21.65
C VAL A 35 16.58 -4.31 23.14
N PRO A 36 17.50 -3.52 23.72
CA PRO A 36 17.82 -3.62 25.13
C PRO A 36 16.53 -3.45 25.94
N PHE A 37 16.26 -4.38 26.85
CA PHE A 37 15.05 -4.36 27.68
C PHE A 37 14.86 -3.00 28.38
N GLU A 38 15.95 -2.41 28.88
CA GLU A 38 16.03 -1.05 29.44
C GLU A 38 15.47 0.02 28.49
N SER A 39 15.79 -0.05 27.19
CA SER A 39 15.32 0.91 26.19
C SER A 39 13.80 0.79 25.97
N ALA A 40 13.29 -0.44 25.86
CA ALA A 40 11.87 -0.69 25.74
C ALA A 40 11.10 -0.23 26.99
N VAL A 41 11.61 -0.52 28.19
CA VAL A 41 11.02 -0.08 29.45
C VAL A 41 11.02 1.45 29.56
N SER A 42 12.12 2.11 29.22
CA SER A 42 12.22 3.57 29.24
C SER A 42 11.21 4.23 28.29
N SER A 43 11.05 3.68 27.08
CA SER A 43 10.04 4.13 26.11
C SER A 43 8.61 4.01 26.66
N VAL A 44 8.27 2.87 27.26
CA VAL A 44 6.96 2.66 27.89
C VAL A 44 6.71 3.61 29.06
N VAL A 45 7.72 3.86 29.89
CA VAL A 45 7.63 4.80 31.01
C VAL A 45 7.36 6.23 30.51
N GLU A 46 8.03 6.67 29.44
CA GLU A 46 7.77 7.99 28.85
C GLU A 46 6.37 8.09 28.23
N GLN A 47 5.89 7.04 27.58
CA GLN A 47 4.51 6.97 27.08
C GLN A 47 3.49 7.05 28.23
N LEU A 48 3.71 6.34 29.34
CA LEU A 48 2.86 6.42 30.53
C LEU A 48 2.88 7.80 31.18
N LYS A 49 4.03 8.48 31.20
CA LYS A 49 4.12 9.87 31.65
C LYS A 49 3.33 10.80 30.73
N ALA A 50 3.43 10.65 29.41
CA ALA A 50 2.65 11.44 28.46
C ALA A 50 1.13 11.22 28.64
N ILE A 51 0.71 9.98 28.87
CA ILE A 51 -0.69 9.65 29.22
C ILE A 51 -1.11 10.35 30.51
N SER A 52 -0.25 10.32 31.55
CA SER A 52 -0.56 10.97 32.83
C SER A 52 -0.65 12.50 32.75
N ARG A 53 0.08 13.12 31.81
CA ARG A 53 0.04 14.56 31.55
C ARG A 53 -1.13 14.99 30.67
N GLY A 54 -1.84 14.04 30.06
CA GLY A 54 -2.91 14.32 29.11
C GLY A 54 -2.41 14.64 27.69
N ASP A 55 -1.11 14.50 27.41
CA ASP A 55 -0.51 14.74 26.10
C ASP A 55 -0.71 13.56 25.12
N TYR A 56 -1.39 12.50 25.58
CA TYR A 56 -1.68 11.33 24.77
C TYR A 56 -3.00 11.50 24.03
N VAL A 57 -2.92 11.57 22.70
CA VAL A 57 -4.09 11.46 21.83
C VAL A 57 -4.41 9.96 21.69
N PRO A 58 -5.52 9.46 22.27
CA PRO A 58 -5.90 8.07 22.07
C PRO A 58 -6.19 7.84 20.58
N PRO A 59 -5.74 6.71 20.00
CA PRO A 59 -6.17 6.34 18.67
C PRO A 59 -7.70 6.28 18.63
N SER A 60 -8.27 6.78 17.53
CA SER A 60 -9.73 6.81 17.29
C SER A 60 -10.40 5.52 17.77
N THR A 61 -11.37 5.66 18.68
CA THR A 61 -12.13 4.55 19.28
C THR A 61 -13.32 4.12 18.43
N GLU A 62 -13.38 4.54 17.16
CA GLU A 62 -14.40 4.00 16.26
C GLU A 62 -14.31 2.48 16.24
N LYS A 63 -15.46 1.84 16.51
CA LYS A 63 -15.65 0.40 16.45
C LYS A 63 -15.30 -0.07 15.03
N ARG A 64 -14.04 -0.46 14.83
CA ARG A 64 -13.50 -0.88 13.54
C ARG A 64 -14.38 -1.99 12.98
N ARG A 65 -15.07 -1.73 11.88
CA ARG A 65 -15.77 -2.76 11.10
C ARG A 65 -14.76 -3.59 10.29
N LEU A 66 -13.83 -4.24 11.00
CA LEU A 66 -12.73 -5.04 10.42
C LEU A 66 -13.20 -6.12 9.42
N GLY A 67 -14.46 -6.54 9.52
CA GLY A 67 -15.06 -7.51 8.60
C GLY A 67 -15.26 -7.00 7.16
N ALA A 68 -15.49 -5.70 6.97
CA ALA A 68 -15.87 -5.09 5.68
C ALA A 68 -14.67 -4.63 4.83
N ILE A 69 -13.50 -4.51 5.44
CA ILE A 69 -12.30 -3.99 4.78
C ILE A 69 -11.74 -5.02 3.79
N VAL A 70 -11.62 -4.64 2.52
CA VAL A 70 -11.19 -5.54 1.45
C VAL A 70 -9.69 -5.42 1.20
N TYR A 71 -9.14 -4.21 1.25
CA TYR A 71 -7.72 -3.96 1.10
C TYR A 71 -7.30 -2.63 1.75
N ALA A 72 -6.00 -2.51 1.99
CA ALA A 72 -5.33 -1.26 2.37
C ALA A 72 -4.53 -0.75 1.18
N ALA A 73 -4.57 0.55 0.93
CA ALA A 73 -3.82 1.17 -0.16
C ALA A 73 -3.38 2.60 0.18
N VAL A 74 -2.38 3.09 -0.54
CA VAL A 74 -2.08 4.53 -0.62
C VAL A 74 -2.89 5.08 -1.79
N SER A 75 -3.83 5.98 -1.53
CA SER A 75 -4.56 6.68 -2.57
C SER A 75 -3.69 7.75 -3.19
N LEU A 76 -3.76 7.91 -4.51
CA LEU A 76 -2.96 8.86 -5.27
C LEU A 76 -3.87 9.79 -6.07
N PRO A 77 -3.58 11.10 -6.12
CA PRO A 77 -4.34 12.02 -6.95
C PRO A 77 -4.21 11.64 -8.43
N VAL A 78 -5.35 11.36 -9.08
CA VAL A 78 -5.38 10.97 -10.49
C VAL A 78 -4.76 12.04 -11.39
N THR A 79 -5.00 13.32 -11.09
CA THR A 79 -4.46 14.46 -11.84
C THR A 79 -2.93 14.46 -11.87
N GLU A 80 -2.30 14.17 -10.74
CA GLU A 80 -0.83 14.08 -10.63
C GLU A 80 -0.28 12.89 -11.41
N ILE A 81 -0.97 11.75 -11.39
CA ILE A 81 -0.58 10.57 -12.18
C ILE A 81 -0.69 10.85 -13.68
N LEU A 82 -1.77 11.49 -14.13
CA LEU A 82 -1.93 11.86 -15.53
C LEU A 82 -0.88 12.90 -15.97
N HIS A 83 -0.55 13.86 -15.11
CA HIS A 83 0.52 14.83 -15.38
C HIS A 83 1.88 14.14 -15.51
N LEU A 84 2.23 13.27 -14.55
CA LEU A 84 3.46 12.47 -14.58
C LEU A 84 3.58 11.65 -15.86
N LEU A 85 2.49 11.00 -16.30
CA LEU A 85 2.50 10.21 -17.54
C LEU A 85 2.73 11.05 -18.78
N LYS A 86 2.21 12.28 -18.80
CA LYS A 86 2.48 13.23 -19.88
C LYS A 86 3.96 13.62 -19.90
N GLU A 87 4.56 13.93 -18.75
CA GLU A 87 6.00 14.24 -18.66
C GLU A 87 6.86 13.07 -19.11
N ILE A 88 6.57 11.86 -18.62
CA ILE A 88 7.25 10.62 -19.04
C ILE A 88 7.15 10.44 -20.56
N GLY A 89 5.96 10.65 -21.14
CA GLY A 89 5.74 10.55 -22.59
C GLY A 89 6.60 11.51 -23.41
N THR A 90 6.90 12.72 -22.90
CA THR A 90 7.79 13.66 -23.60
C THR A 90 9.26 13.19 -23.63
N ILE A 91 9.68 12.40 -22.64
CA ILE A 91 11.04 11.86 -22.54
C ILE A 91 11.13 10.52 -23.30
N HIS A 92 10.05 9.74 -23.28
CA HIS A 92 9.94 8.39 -23.82
C HIS A 92 8.81 8.31 -24.86
N PRO A 93 9.09 8.61 -26.15
CA PRO A 93 8.07 8.60 -27.21
C PRO A 93 7.36 7.25 -27.38
N GLU A 94 8.01 6.15 -27.03
CA GLU A 94 7.41 4.81 -27.02
C GLU A 94 6.26 4.68 -26.00
N ILE A 95 6.36 5.36 -24.86
CA ILE A 95 5.32 5.40 -23.84
C ILE A 95 4.14 6.26 -24.30
N GLU A 96 4.43 7.43 -24.90
CA GLU A 96 3.40 8.28 -25.51
C GLU A 96 2.63 7.53 -26.61
N ALA A 97 3.36 6.84 -27.49
CA ALA A 97 2.76 6.02 -28.54
C ALA A 97 1.89 4.90 -27.98
N TYR A 98 2.34 4.23 -26.91
CA TYR A 98 1.59 3.17 -26.25
C TYR A 98 0.27 3.66 -25.66
N PHE A 99 0.23 4.84 -25.03
CA PHE A 99 -0.99 5.31 -24.35
C PHE A 99 -1.97 6.11 -25.24
N ARG A 100 -1.56 6.48 -26.45
CA ARG A 100 -2.31 7.36 -27.36
C ARG A 100 -3.77 6.92 -27.59
N ASP A 101 -4.02 5.63 -27.70
CA ASP A 101 -5.32 5.05 -28.02
C ASP A 101 -6.09 4.52 -26.80
N LYS A 102 -5.50 4.64 -25.60
CA LYS A 102 -6.01 4.00 -24.37
C LYS A 102 -6.88 4.91 -23.51
N ASN A 103 -6.98 6.19 -23.87
CA ASN A 103 -7.80 7.21 -23.22
C ASN A 103 -7.69 7.20 -21.69
N LEU A 104 -6.47 7.42 -21.20
CA LEU A 104 -6.13 7.29 -19.77
C LEU A 104 -6.96 8.19 -18.85
N ALA A 105 -7.40 9.34 -19.32
CA ALA A 105 -8.24 10.25 -18.54
C ALA A 105 -9.58 9.61 -18.16
N ASP A 106 -10.11 8.72 -19.01
CA ASP A 106 -11.38 8.03 -18.77
C ASP A 106 -11.16 6.68 -18.06
N THR A 107 -9.99 6.05 -18.22
CA THR A 107 -9.71 4.73 -17.62
C THR A 107 -9.13 4.81 -16.22
N VAL A 108 -8.30 5.82 -15.94
CA VAL A 108 -7.67 6.01 -14.62
C VAL A 108 -8.61 6.86 -13.75
N THR A 109 -9.67 6.24 -13.23
CA THR A 109 -10.62 6.92 -12.33
C THR A 109 -10.20 6.89 -10.86
N LYS A 110 -9.34 5.93 -10.50
CA LYS A 110 -8.73 5.79 -9.18
C LYS A 110 -7.30 5.33 -9.35
N ALA A 111 -6.35 6.07 -8.79
CA ALA A 111 -4.96 5.66 -8.71
C ALA A 111 -4.62 5.30 -7.26
N HIS A 112 -4.04 4.13 -7.06
CA HIS A 112 -3.61 3.70 -5.73
C HIS A 112 -2.48 2.68 -5.80
N VAL A 113 -1.67 2.64 -4.75
CA VAL A 113 -0.72 1.54 -4.50
C VAL A 113 -1.34 0.60 -3.49
N THR A 114 -1.66 -0.64 -3.90
CA THR A 114 -2.17 -1.64 -2.96
C THR A 114 -1.06 -2.03 -1.96
N LEU A 115 -1.33 -1.85 -0.67
CA LEU A 115 -0.45 -2.25 0.43
C LEU A 115 -0.74 -3.69 0.86
N ALA A 116 -2.01 -4.05 1.02
CA ALA A 116 -2.39 -5.42 1.34
C ALA A 116 -3.84 -5.71 0.96
N HIS A 117 -4.11 -6.86 0.38
CA HIS A 117 -5.46 -7.33 0.07
C HIS A 117 -5.90 -8.47 1.02
N LYS A 118 -7.15 -8.42 1.52
CA LYS A 118 -7.72 -9.39 2.47
C LYS A 118 -7.66 -10.83 1.97
N LYS A 119 -7.94 -11.05 0.67
CA LYS A 119 -7.87 -12.40 0.07
C LYS A 119 -6.47 -13.01 0.07
N SER A 120 -5.43 -12.19 -0.01
CA SER A 120 -4.04 -12.65 -0.12
C SER A 120 -3.33 -12.68 1.24
N HIS A 121 -3.63 -11.71 2.11
CA HIS A 121 -2.88 -11.48 3.35
C HIS A 121 -3.72 -11.65 4.63
N GLY A 122 -5.04 -11.83 4.51
CA GLY A 122 -5.93 -11.98 5.65
C GLY A 122 -6.35 -10.65 6.30
N VAL A 123 -7.39 -10.73 7.12
CA VAL A 123 -8.05 -9.56 7.73
C VAL A 123 -7.12 -8.82 8.70
N ILE A 124 -6.37 -9.56 9.52
CA ILE A 124 -5.48 -8.98 10.53
C ILE A 124 -4.39 -8.13 9.86
N THR A 125 -3.78 -8.63 8.79
CA THR A 125 -2.73 -7.89 8.08
C THR A 125 -3.26 -6.61 7.46
N VAL A 126 -4.45 -6.62 6.87
CA VAL A 126 -5.09 -5.40 6.36
C VAL A 126 -5.41 -4.44 7.50
N ALA A 127 -5.93 -4.95 8.63
CA ALA A 127 -6.25 -4.15 9.80
C ALA A 127 -5.04 -3.46 10.43
N ASN A 128 -3.84 -4.04 10.32
CA ASN A 128 -2.63 -3.42 10.85
C ASN A 128 -2.28 -2.09 10.15
N TYR A 129 -2.75 -1.86 8.92
CA TYR A 129 -2.59 -0.56 8.26
C TYR A 129 -3.53 0.52 8.82
N SER A 130 -4.48 0.17 9.69
CA SER A 130 -5.37 1.16 10.34
C SER A 130 -4.63 2.23 11.14
N GLN A 131 -3.42 1.96 11.59
CA GLN A 131 -2.58 2.94 12.30
C GLN A 131 -2.10 4.07 11.39
N PHE A 132 -2.14 3.88 10.06
CA PHE A 132 -1.67 4.85 9.09
C PHE A 132 -2.80 5.55 8.32
N VAL A 133 -4.07 5.24 8.61
CA VAL A 133 -5.21 5.79 7.87
C VAL A 133 -5.27 7.31 8.01
N ASP A 134 -5.59 8.00 6.91
CA ASP A 134 -5.64 9.47 6.80
C ASP A 134 -4.31 10.16 7.15
N ARG A 135 -3.19 9.41 7.08
CA ARG A 135 -1.84 9.95 7.19
C ARG A 135 -1.23 10.07 5.80
N ASP A 136 -0.54 11.17 5.56
CA ASP A 136 0.21 11.39 4.33
C ASP A 136 1.45 10.50 4.29
N VAL A 137 1.73 9.94 3.11
CA VAL A 137 2.91 9.12 2.87
C VAL A 137 3.49 9.38 1.49
N ASP A 138 4.81 9.48 1.43
CA ASP A 138 5.53 9.67 0.18
C ASP A 138 5.44 8.42 -0.69
N VAL A 139 5.21 8.63 -1.99
CA VAL A 139 5.31 7.58 -3.00
C VAL A 139 6.31 8.02 -4.07
N LYS A 140 7.31 7.17 -4.31
CA LYS A 140 8.30 7.35 -5.35
C LYS A 140 8.07 6.35 -6.48
N PHE A 141 8.01 6.82 -7.72
CA PHE A 141 7.93 5.96 -8.89
C PHE A 141 9.33 5.67 -9.46
N THR A 142 9.61 4.40 -9.72
CA THR A 142 10.96 3.95 -10.16
C THR A 142 11.00 3.38 -11.56
N ALA A 143 9.86 2.90 -12.07
CA ALA A 143 9.77 2.38 -13.43
C ALA A 143 8.33 2.39 -13.95
N LEU A 144 8.19 2.40 -15.28
CA LEU A 144 6.94 2.11 -15.96
C LEU A 144 7.08 0.78 -16.71
N LEU A 145 6.15 -0.14 -16.48
CA LEU A 145 6.09 -1.43 -17.16
C LEU A 145 4.80 -1.53 -17.96
N TRP A 146 4.88 -2.08 -19.16
CA TRP A 146 3.71 -2.28 -20.01
C TRP A 146 3.86 -3.49 -20.93
N SER A 147 2.73 -4.07 -21.30
CA SER A 147 2.57 -5.12 -22.31
C SER A 147 1.38 -4.76 -23.20
N ASP A 148 1.03 -5.60 -24.17
CA ASP A 148 -0.14 -5.35 -25.01
C ASP A 148 -1.46 -5.26 -24.24
N THR A 149 -1.54 -5.85 -23.04
CA THR A 149 -2.80 -6.00 -22.29
C THR A 149 -2.85 -5.25 -20.97
N MET A 150 -1.74 -4.69 -20.48
CA MET A 150 -1.72 -3.98 -19.21
C MET A 150 -0.50 -3.07 -19.06
N ALA A 151 -0.64 -2.04 -18.24
CA ALA A 151 0.44 -1.13 -17.87
C ALA A 151 0.35 -0.68 -16.41
N ALA A 152 1.50 -0.50 -15.76
CA ALA A 152 1.59 -0.10 -14.36
C ALA A 152 2.88 0.69 -14.06
N LEU A 153 2.80 1.56 -13.06
CA LEU A 153 3.94 2.25 -12.46
C LEU A 153 4.44 1.48 -11.26
N GLU A 154 5.72 1.12 -11.25
CA GLU A 154 6.41 0.59 -10.08
C GLU A 154 6.57 1.68 -9.03
N ALA A 155 6.19 1.38 -7.79
CA ALA A 155 6.13 2.33 -6.70
C ALA A 155 6.95 1.87 -5.49
N GLN A 156 7.57 2.83 -4.81
CA GLN A 156 8.17 2.68 -3.50
C GLN A 156 7.44 3.57 -2.51
N VAL A 157 6.86 2.97 -1.48
CA VAL A 157 6.14 3.69 -0.43
C VAL A 157 7.12 4.08 0.68
N GLY A 158 6.99 5.32 1.16
CA GLY A 158 7.85 5.94 2.15
C GLY A 158 7.49 5.56 3.59
N SER A 159 7.63 6.53 4.49
CA SER A 159 7.43 6.36 5.93
C SER A 159 6.40 7.34 6.47
N VAL A 160 5.70 6.95 7.53
CA VAL A 160 4.82 7.81 8.34
C VAL A 160 5.42 7.89 9.74
N ASP A 161 5.67 9.09 10.25
CA ASP A 161 6.28 9.33 11.57
C ASP A 161 7.62 8.57 11.78
N GLY A 162 8.39 8.39 10.70
CA GLY A 162 9.64 7.63 10.72
C GLY A 162 9.48 6.10 10.64
N GLU A 163 8.25 5.58 10.71
CA GLU A 163 7.95 4.16 10.48
C GLU A 163 7.74 3.88 8.99
N LYS A 164 8.53 2.97 8.43
CA LYS A 164 8.42 2.59 7.02
C LYS A 164 7.12 1.84 6.75
N VAL A 165 6.31 2.35 5.82
CA VAL A 165 5.09 1.70 5.37
C VAL A 165 5.45 0.66 4.31
N ASN A 166 5.47 -0.61 4.70
CA ASN A 166 5.80 -1.70 3.79
C ASN A 166 4.53 -2.24 3.12
N SER A 167 4.52 -2.34 1.80
CA SER A 167 3.51 -3.15 1.10
C SER A 167 3.80 -4.65 1.33
N LYS A 168 2.74 -5.46 1.32
CA LYS A 168 2.82 -6.93 1.32
C LYS A 168 2.93 -7.52 -0.07
N ASN A 169 2.69 -6.72 -1.11
CA ASN A 169 2.95 -7.15 -2.47
C ASN A 169 4.47 -7.08 -2.72
N ASP A 170 5.04 -8.14 -3.30
CA ASP A 170 6.47 -8.18 -3.65
C ASP A 170 6.86 -7.08 -4.65
N TRP A 171 5.90 -6.67 -5.47
CA TRP A 171 6.04 -5.60 -6.45
C TRP A 171 4.93 -4.56 -6.28
N PRO A 172 5.13 -3.54 -5.43
CA PRO A 172 4.16 -2.48 -5.23
C PRO A 172 4.06 -1.62 -6.49
N HIS A 173 2.84 -1.38 -6.95
CA HIS A 173 2.60 -0.68 -8.21
C HIS A 173 1.24 0.01 -8.22
N VAL A 174 1.08 0.92 -9.18
CA VAL A 174 -0.19 1.54 -9.57
C VAL A 174 -0.58 0.97 -10.92
N THR A 175 -1.73 0.31 -11.02
CA THR A 175 -2.26 -0.13 -12.32
C THR A 175 -2.81 1.08 -13.06
N LEU A 176 -2.29 1.34 -14.27
CA LEU A 176 -2.72 2.46 -15.10
C LEU A 176 -3.78 2.05 -16.12
N TRP A 177 -3.61 0.89 -16.72
CA TRP A 177 -4.48 0.43 -17.78
C TRP A 177 -4.49 -1.08 -17.87
N THR A 178 -5.64 -1.63 -18.24
CA THR A 178 -5.83 -3.04 -18.60
C THR A 178 -6.73 -3.12 -19.83
N ALA A 179 -6.44 -4.07 -20.72
CA ALA A 179 -7.32 -4.38 -21.83
C ALA A 179 -8.70 -4.86 -21.35
N PRO A 180 -9.77 -4.69 -22.15
CA PRO A 180 -11.09 -5.17 -21.80
C PRO A 180 -11.09 -6.65 -21.38
N GLY A 181 -11.66 -6.95 -20.22
CA GLY A 181 -11.73 -8.31 -19.67
C GLY A 181 -10.49 -8.76 -18.88
N VAL A 182 -9.40 -7.98 -18.87
CA VAL A 182 -8.20 -8.26 -18.07
C VAL A 182 -8.35 -7.61 -16.69
N PRO A 183 -8.34 -8.37 -15.58
CA PRO A 183 -8.47 -7.80 -14.26
C PRO A 183 -7.16 -7.14 -13.80
N ALA A 184 -7.25 -6.00 -13.10
CA ALA A 184 -6.09 -5.26 -12.59
C ALA A 184 -5.09 -6.11 -11.78
N ARG A 185 -5.56 -7.16 -11.10
CA ARG A 185 -4.68 -8.09 -10.37
C ARG A 185 -3.62 -8.77 -11.25
N GLU A 186 -3.84 -8.87 -12.56
CA GLU A 186 -2.85 -9.46 -13.47
C GLU A 186 -1.63 -8.57 -13.69
N ALA A 187 -1.73 -7.26 -13.40
CA ALA A 187 -0.59 -6.36 -13.44
C ALA A 187 0.57 -6.82 -12.53
N ASN A 188 0.28 -7.60 -11.47
CA ASN A 188 1.31 -8.23 -10.63
C ASN A 188 2.30 -9.11 -11.41
N TYR A 189 1.92 -9.61 -12.59
CA TYR A 189 2.79 -10.45 -13.43
C TYR A 189 3.67 -9.66 -14.40
N LEU A 190 3.51 -8.32 -14.51
CA LEU A 190 4.32 -7.49 -15.41
C LEU A 190 5.83 -7.69 -15.23
N PRO A 191 6.40 -7.74 -14.00
CA PRO A 191 7.83 -8.02 -13.82
C PRO A 191 8.28 -9.35 -14.43
N LEU A 192 7.45 -10.40 -14.28
CA LEU A 192 7.72 -11.70 -14.89
C LEU A 192 7.67 -11.61 -16.42
N LEU A 193 6.65 -10.94 -16.97
CA LEU A 193 6.53 -10.74 -18.42
C LEU A 193 7.73 -9.96 -19.00
N VAL A 194 8.27 -8.99 -18.25
CA VAL A 194 9.51 -8.29 -18.64
C VAL A 194 10.68 -9.27 -18.69
N SER A 195 10.84 -10.12 -17.67
CA SER A 195 11.90 -11.14 -17.66
C SER A 195 11.79 -12.17 -18.79
N GLU A 196 10.57 -12.40 -19.28
CA GLU A 196 10.29 -13.27 -20.43
C GLU A 196 10.37 -12.55 -21.79
N GLY A 197 10.63 -11.23 -21.81
CA GLY A 197 10.66 -10.41 -23.03
C GLY A 197 9.29 -10.14 -23.66
N LYS A 198 8.20 -10.35 -22.92
CA LYS A 198 6.80 -10.14 -23.35
C LYS A 198 6.22 -8.80 -22.90
N ALA A 199 6.96 -8.06 -22.09
CA ALA A 199 6.62 -6.73 -21.63
C ALA A 199 7.86 -5.84 -21.69
N SER A 200 7.63 -4.54 -21.76
CA SER A 200 8.66 -3.51 -21.74
C SER A 200 8.75 -2.88 -20.36
N ARG A 201 9.95 -2.40 -20.02
CA ARG A 201 10.24 -1.65 -18.80
C ARG A 201 11.09 -0.44 -19.17
N VAL A 202 10.71 0.71 -18.64
CA VAL A 202 11.52 1.93 -18.66
C VAL A 202 11.79 2.35 -17.22
N GLU A 203 13.06 2.55 -16.90
CA GLU A 203 13.48 3.08 -15.60
C GLU A 203 13.25 4.59 -15.55
N LEU A 204 12.53 5.03 -14.52
CA LEU A 204 12.24 6.42 -14.30
C LEU A 204 13.30 7.01 -13.37
N HIS A 205 14.07 7.94 -13.91
CA HIS A 205 15.03 8.75 -13.15
C HIS A 205 14.40 10.08 -12.73
N LEU A 206 13.07 10.11 -12.60
CA LEU A 206 12.32 11.30 -12.26
C LEU A 206 12.44 11.58 -10.76
N PRO A 207 12.73 12.82 -10.37
CA PRO A 207 12.67 13.23 -8.97
C PRO A 207 11.20 13.48 -8.62
N THR A 208 10.41 12.43 -8.39
CA THR A 208 9.00 12.64 -8.06
C THR A 208 8.64 11.92 -6.78
N VAL A 209 8.66 12.71 -5.71
CA VAL A 209 7.76 12.55 -4.58
C VAL A 209 6.47 13.27 -4.96
N VAL A 210 5.32 12.61 -4.91
CA VAL A 210 4.04 13.31 -4.92
C VAL A 210 3.86 13.90 -3.51
N PHE A 211 3.75 15.22 -3.38
CA PHE A 211 3.42 15.95 -2.15
C PHE A 211 2.30 16.96 -2.45
N VAL A 212 1.24 16.99 -1.65
CA VAL A 212 0.50 18.24 -1.35
C VAL A 212 -0.01 18.19 0.08
N GLY A 213 0.58 19.04 0.93
CA GLY A 213 0.14 19.30 2.30
C GLY A 213 0.80 20.60 2.79
N ASP A 214 0.21 21.73 2.37
CA ASP A 214 0.26 23.09 2.92
C ASP A 214 0.63 24.20 1.90
N ASP A 215 -0.40 24.71 1.21
CA ASP A 215 -0.51 26.16 1.02
C ASP A 215 -1.98 26.58 1.25
N LEU A 216 -2.23 27.17 2.42
CA LEU A 216 -3.51 27.74 2.83
C LEU A 216 -3.76 29.07 2.12
N SER A 217 -4.01 29.08 0.80
CA SER A 217 -4.69 30.20 0.14
C SER A 217 -5.14 29.98 -1.31
N ALA A 218 -5.92 28.94 -1.62
CA ALA A 218 -6.91 29.02 -2.71
C ALA A 218 -7.86 27.80 -2.71
N HIS A 219 -9.14 28.07 -2.94
CA HIS A 219 -10.19 27.07 -3.08
C HIS A 219 -9.91 26.03 -4.18
N SER A 220 -9.98 24.74 -3.83
CA SER A 220 -10.77 23.69 -4.51
C SER A 220 -10.26 22.31 -4.10
N SER A 221 -11.17 21.44 -3.64
CA SER A 221 -11.00 20.00 -3.34
C SER A 221 -9.78 19.29 -3.98
N TYR A 222 -8.73 19.03 -3.19
CA TYR A 222 -7.66 18.10 -3.57
C TYR A 222 -7.83 16.82 -2.75
N GLU A 223 -7.87 15.67 -3.42
CA GLU A 223 -7.75 14.35 -2.78
C GLU A 223 -6.31 14.23 -2.25
N SER A 224 -6.15 14.07 -0.93
CA SER A 224 -4.85 13.91 -0.29
C SER A 224 -4.24 12.53 -0.52
N LEU A 225 -2.93 12.42 -0.34
CA LEU A 225 -2.18 11.15 -0.38
C LEU A 225 -2.39 10.35 0.91
N ALA A 226 -3.63 9.96 1.17
CA ALA A 226 -3.96 9.22 2.38
C ALA A 226 -3.80 7.71 2.17
N ILE A 227 -3.30 7.03 3.20
CA ILE A 227 -3.57 5.60 3.32
C ILE A 227 -5.05 5.41 3.63
N THR A 228 -5.71 4.60 2.82
CA THR A 228 -7.14 4.31 2.93
C THR A 228 -7.39 2.82 3.15
N LEU A 229 -8.48 2.53 3.86
CA LEU A 229 -9.04 1.19 3.97
C LEU A 229 -10.35 1.19 3.18
N GLU A 230 -10.38 0.55 2.01
CA GLU A 230 -11.60 0.48 1.22
C GLU A 230 -12.50 -0.68 1.67
N GLU A 231 -13.75 -0.34 2.00
CA GLU A 231 -14.84 -1.28 2.18
C GLU A 231 -15.61 -1.45 0.86
N THR A 232 -16.03 -2.67 0.52
CA THR A 232 -17.05 -2.84 -0.52
C THR A 232 -18.43 -2.71 0.10
N PHE A 233 -19.24 -1.75 -0.33
CA PHE A 233 -20.70 -1.87 -0.23
C PHE A 233 -21.15 -2.96 -1.20
N ASP A 234 -21.63 -4.07 -0.65
CA ASP A 234 -22.23 -5.15 -1.42
C ASP A 234 -23.59 -4.67 -1.93
N ASN A 235 -23.63 -4.07 -3.13
CA ASN A 235 -24.88 -3.73 -3.84
C ASN A 235 -25.52 -5.01 -4.41
N ARG A 236 -25.82 -5.96 -3.54
CA ARG A 236 -26.55 -7.20 -3.88
C ARG A 236 -27.78 -7.38 -2.98
N ALA A 237 -28.55 -6.32 -2.84
CA ALA A 237 -29.97 -6.26 -2.57
C ALA A 237 -30.35 -4.83 -3.03
N GLU A 238 -30.96 -4.60 -4.18
CA GLU A 238 -32.35 -4.89 -4.49
C GLU A 238 -32.49 -5.01 -6.02
N MET A 239 -32.83 -6.21 -6.49
CA MET A 239 -33.45 -6.40 -7.81
C MET A 239 -34.77 -7.12 -7.54
N SER A 240 -35.74 -6.38 -6.99
CA SER A 240 -37.15 -6.77 -7.01
C SER A 240 -38.02 -5.56 -6.70
N HIS A 241 -38.46 -4.91 -7.78
CA HIS A 241 -39.82 -4.45 -8.04
C HIS A 241 -39.80 -3.18 -8.89
N SER A 242 -40.45 -3.34 -10.03
CA SER A 242 -40.97 -2.30 -10.89
C SER A 242 -41.63 -1.18 -10.10
N GLU A 243 -41.26 0.06 -10.37
CA GLU A 243 -42.19 1.17 -10.59
C GLU A 243 -41.45 2.35 -11.23
N GLU A 244 -42.17 3.07 -12.08
CA GLU A 244 -41.72 4.11 -13.03
C GLU A 244 -41.10 5.36 -12.39
N PRO A 245 -40.33 6.18 -13.15
CA PRO A 245 -39.64 7.35 -12.61
C PRO A 245 -40.60 8.52 -12.42
N VAL A 246 -40.84 8.90 -11.17
CA VAL A 246 -41.50 10.18 -10.84
C VAL A 246 -40.43 11.29 -10.83
N LEU A 247 -40.49 12.15 -11.84
CA LEU A 247 -39.92 13.49 -11.82
C LEU A 247 -40.44 14.25 -10.58
N MET A 248 -39.55 14.72 -9.70
CA MET A 248 -39.90 15.79 -8.76
C MET A 248 -38.86 16.90 -8.82
N LEU A 249 -39.36 18.03 -9.32
CA LEU A 249 -38.71 19.31 -9.51
C LEU A 249 -38.21 19.91 -8.19
N LYS A 250 -37.11 20.64 -8.30
CA LYS A 250 -36.62 21.63 -7.33
C LYS A 250 -37.75 22.54 -6.86
N ALA A 251 -37.81 22.77 -5.55
CA ALA A 251 -38.40 23.98 -4.99
C ALA A 251 -37.47 24.55 -3.93
N THR A 252 -36.79 25.63 -4.31
CA THR A 252 -36.20 26.63 -3.43
C THR A 252 -37.29 27.22 -2.52
N ARG A 253 -37.00 27.39 -1.24
CA ARG A 253 -37.76 28.32 -0.39
C ARG A 253 -36.81 29.30 0.28
N SER A 254 -36.90 30.53 -0.21
CA SER A 254 -36.54 31.78 0.46
C SER A 254 -37.70 32.20 1.38
N SER A 255 -37.44 33.19 2.25
CA SER A 255 -38.30 33.93 3.19
C SER A 255 -38.12 33.48 4.65
N GLU A 256 -37.76 34.32 5.62
CA GLU A 256 -37.71 35.80 5.73
C GLU A 256 -36.53 36.24 6.60
#